data_AF-A0A8C0WV17-F1
#
_entry.id   AF-A0A8C0WV17-F1
#
_cell.length_a   1.000
_cell.length_b   1.000
_cell.length_c   1.000
_cell.angle_alpha   90.00
_cell.angle_beta   90.00
_cell.angle_gamma   90.00
#
_symmetry.space_group_name_H-M   'P 1'
#
loop_
_entity.id
_entity.type
_entity.pdbx_description
1 polymer ?
#
loop_
_entity_poly.entity_id
_entity_poly.type
_entity_poly.pdbx_seq_one_letter_code
_entity_poly.pdbx_strand_id
1 'polypeptide(L)' 'MGNHLTEMAPTASFLPHFQALHVVVIGLDSAGKTSLLYRLKFKEFVQSAPTKGFNTEKIRVHSTNPFM' A
#
# COMPACT_ATOMS: atom_id res chain seq x y z
N MET A 1 -1.38 7.40 -17.41
CA MET A 1 -2.26 8.44 -16.82
C MET A 1 -2.71 8.16 -15.36
N GLY A 2 -2.25 7.10 -14.66
CA GLY A 2 -2.80 6.72 -13.33
C GLY A 2 -1.92 6.97 -12.10
N ASN A 3 -0.71 7.51 -12.23
CA ASN A 3 0.24 7.58 -11.10
C ASN A 3 0.11 8.83 -10.21
N HIS A 4 -0.59 9.88 -10.65
CA HIS A 4 -0.72 11.15 -9.90
C HIS A 4 -1.30 11.00 -8.49
N LEU A 5 -2.18 10.02 -8.27
CA LEU A 5 -2.77 9.77 -6.94
C LEU A 5 -1.78 9.11 -5.96
N THR A 6 -0.76 8.42 -6.47
CA THR A 6 0.29 7.82 -5.63
C THR A 6 1.21 8.90 -5.05
N GLU A 7 1.39 10.01 -5.75
CA GLU A 7 2.15 11.18 -5.26
C GLU A 7 1.37 12.00 -4.22
N MET A 8 0.03 11.93 -4.25
CA MET A 8 -0.85 12.59 -3.27
C MET A 8 -1.09 11.76 -2.01
N ALA A 9 -0.51 10.55 -1.90
CA ALA A 9 -0.65 9.75 -0.70
C ALA A 9 -0.09 10.54 0.51
N PRO A 10 -0.84 10.62 1.63
CA PRO A 10 -0.39 11.37 2.79
C PRO A 10 0.99 10.85 3.20
N THR A 11 1.95 11.77 3.33
CA THR A 11 3.26 11.43 3.88
C THR A 11 3.00 10.76 5.22
N ALA A 12 3.67 9.65 5.49
CA ALA A 12 3.46 8.83 6.70
C ALA A 12 3.88 9.55 8.01
N SER A 13 3.94 10.88 8.01
CA SER A 13 4.32 11.77 9.09
C SER A 13 3.41 11.65 10.33
N PHE A 14 2.17 11.17 10.15
CA PHE A 14 1.25 10.90 11.27
C PHE A 14 1.50 9.54 11.95
N LEU A 15 2.26 8.64 11.31
CA LEU A 15 2.57 7.34 11.89
C LEU A 15 3.71 7.53 12.91
N PRO A 16 3.55 7.03 14.15
CA PRO A 16 4.65 7.03 15.10
C PRO A 16 5.86 6.31 14.50
N HIS A 17 7.08 6.64 14.95
CA HIS A 17 8.36 6.08 14.48
C HIS A 17 8.55 4.56 14.78
N PHE A 18 7.47 3.78 14.80
CA PHE A 18 7.52 2.33 14.84
C PHE A 18 8.38 1.81 13.68
N GLN A 19 9.34 0.95 14.02
CA GLN A 19 10.23 0.33 13.04
C GLN A 19 9.47 -0.59 12.05
N ALA A 20 8.27 -1.05 12.41
CA ALA A 20 7.38 -1.83 11.55
C ALA A 20 5.91 -1.72 12.01
N LEU A 21 4.99 -1.64 11.06
CA LEU A 21 3.54 -1.68 11.30
C LEU A 21 2.97 -3.01 10.76
N HIS A 22 2.04 -3.60 11.50
CA HIS A 22 1.25 -4.75 11.05
C HIS A 22 -0.17 -4.26 10.74
N VAL A 23 -0.52 -4.25 9.45
CA VAL A 23 -1.79 -3.71 8.96
C VAL A 23 -2.60 -4.85 8.33
N VAL A 24 -3.89 -4.92 8.69
CA VAL A 24 -4.85 -5.86 8.10
C VAL A 24 -5.80 -5.08 7.19
N VAL A 25 -5.90 -5.49 5.93
CA VAL A 25 -6.83 -4.91 4.95
C VAL A 25 -8.08 -5.79 4.86
N ILE A 26 -9.24 -5.23 5.21
CA ILE A 26 -10.55 -5.92 5.22
C ILE A 26 -11.47 -5.29 4.17
N GLY A 27 -12.37 -6.09 3.59
CA GLY A 27 -13.36 -5.60 2.63
C GLY A 27 -14.06 -6.75 1.89
N LEU A 28 -15.13 -6.43 1.16
CA LEU A 28 -15.92 -7.36 0.36
C LEU A 28 -15.09 -8.05 -0.73
N ASP A 29 -15.65 -9.13 -1.30
CA ASP A 29 -15.07 -9.79 -2.48
C ASP A 29 -14.91 -8.79 -3.62
N SER A 30 -13.79 -8.91 -4.34
CA SER A 30 -13.43 -8.01 -5.44
C SER A 30 -13.27 -6.52 -5.09
N ALA A 31 -13.23 -6.12 -3.82
CA ALA A 31 -12.99 -4.74 -3.39
C ALA A 31 -11.57 -4.19 -3.71
N GLY A 32 -10.72 -4.97 -4.40
CA GLY A 32 -9.38 -4.51 -4.85
C GLY A 32 -8.27 -4.61 -3.80
N LYS A 33 -8.47 -5.33 -2.68
CA LYS A 33 -7.49 -5.47 -1.58
C LYS A 33 -6.10 -5.93 -2.07
N THR A 34 -6.05 -6.96 -2.90
CA THR A 34 -4.79 -7.51 -3.44
C THR A 34 -4.14 -6.54 -4.44
N SER A 35 -4.94 -5.89 -5.27
CA SER A 35 -4.46 -4.86 -6.20
C SER A 35 -3.86 -3.67 -5.45
N LEU A 36 -4.45 -3.27 -4.32
CA LEU A 36 -3.91 -2.24 -3.43
C LEU A 36 -2.56 -2.66 -2.83
N LEU A 37 -2.44 -3.89 -2.29
CA LEU A 37 -1.17 -4.38 -1.75
C LEU A 37 -0.07 -4.40 -2.82
N TYR A 38 -0.39 -4.86 -4.03
CA TYR A 38 0.56 -4.88 -5.14
C TYR A 38 0.93 -3.47 -5.61
N ARG A 39 -0.03 -2.56 -5.65
CA ARG A 39 0.24 -1.16 -5.99
C ARG A 39 1.19 -0.52 -4.99
N LEU A 40 1.01 -0.78 -3.69
CA LEU A 40 1.91 -0.27 -2.65
C LEU A 40 3.30 -0.93 -2.72
N LYS A 41 3.36 -2.21 -3.04
CA LYS A 41 4.62 -2.99 -3.12
C LYS A 41 5.47 -2.64 -4.33
N PHE A 42 4.85 -2.56 -5.51
CA PHE A 42 5.53 -2.41 -6.80
C PHE A 42 5.49 -0.99 -7.34
N LYS A 43 4.69 -0.08 -6.76
CA LYS A 43 4.43 1.27 -7.26
C LYS A 43 3.88 1.32 -8.70
N GLU A 44 3.35 0.20 -9.18
CA GLU A 44 2.78 0.03 -10.52
C GLU A 44 1.41 -0.65 -10.45
N PHE A 45 0.60 -0.50 -11.49
CA PHE A 45 -0.68 -1.21 -11.59
C PHE A 45 -0.42 -2.58 -12.21
N VAL A 46 -0.57 -3.62 -11.40
CA VAL A 46 -0.41 -5.01 -11.82
C VAL A 46 -1.78 -5.66 -11.89
N GLN A 47 -2.02 -6.46 -12.93
CA GLN A 47 -3.23 -7.28 -13.01
C GLN A 47 -3.20 -8.33 -11.90
N SER A 48 -4.16 -8.25 -10.98
CA SER A 48 -4.29 -9.20 -9.87
C SER A 48 -5.27 -10.32 -10.20
N ALA A 49 -4.97 -11.54 -9.72
CA ALA A 49 -5.90 -12.67 -9.73
C ALA A 49 -6.66 -12.79 -8.40
N PRO A 50 -7.82 -13.48 -8.36
CA PRO A 50 -8.52 -13.81 -7.11
C PRO A 50 -7.58 -14.51 -6.12
N THR A 51 -7.56 -14.03 -4.88
CA THR A 51 -6.67 -14.58 -3.86
C THR A 51 -7.29 -15.85 -3.28
N LYS A 52 -6.53 -16.95 -3.32
CA LYS A 52 -6.90 -18.18 -2.61
C LYS A 52 -6.45 -18.04 -1.15
N GLY A 53 -7.39 -17.79 -0.24
CA GLY A 53 -7.09 -17.57 1.18
C GLY A 53 -6.66 -16.13 1.47
N PHE A 54 -5.52 -15.94 2.13
CA PHE A 54 -4.99 -14.62 2.51
C PHE A 54 -3.69 -14.29 1.77
N ASN A 55 -3.39 -12.99 1.60
CA ASN A 55 -2.12 -12.51 1.06
C ASN A 55 -1.40 -11.63 2.10
N THR A 56 -0.07 -11.72 2.17
CA THR A 56 0.75 -10.90 3.08
C THR A 56 1.93 -10.30 2.33
N GLU A 57 2.02 -8.97 2.34
CA GLU A 57 3.09 -8.24 1.67
C GLU A 57 3.91 -7.40 2.66
N LYS A 58 5.24 -7.49 2.57
CA LYS A 58 6.14 -6.56 3.26
C LYS A 58 6.39 -5.34 2.38
N ILE A 59 5.81 -4.20 2.75
CA ILE A 59 5.93 -2.95 2.00
C ILE A 59 6.90 -2.03 2.75
N ARG A 60 7.89 -1.47 2.03
CA ARG A 60 8.75 -0.41 2.58
C ARG A 60 8.13 0.93 2.26
N VAL A 61 7.71 1.64 3.30
CA VAL A 61 7.26 3.02 3.18
C VAL A 61 8.50 3.91 3.25
N HIS A 62 8.77 4.66 2.20
CA HIS A 62 9.80 5.69 2.25
C HIS A 62 9.21 6.89 2.97
N SER A 63 9.71 7.19 4.17
CA SER A 63 9.43 8.47 4.80
C SER A 63 10.19 9.54 4.02
N THR A 64 9.49 10.24 3.13
CA THR A 64 9.97 11.53 2.64
C THR A 64 9.73 12.52 3.78
N ASN A 65 10.79 12.88 4.48
CA ASN A 65 10.74 13.93 5.48
C ASN A 65 10.34 15.23 4.75
N PRO A 66 9.18 15.85 5.00
CA PRO A 66 8.73 17.01 4.22
C PRO A 66 9.56 18.28 4.50
N PHE A 67 10.63 18.18 5.29
CA PHE A 67 11.52 19.25 5.69
C PHE A 67 13.00 19.00 5.34
N MET A 68 13.30 18.00 4.50
CA MET A 68 14.57 17.89 3.75
C MET A 68 14.28 17.93 2.26
#